data_AF-A0A948F210-F1
#
_entry.id   AF-A0A948F210-F1
#
_cell.length_a   1.000
_cell.length_b   1.000
_cell.length_c   1.000
_cell.angle_alpha   90.00
_cell.angle_beta   90.00
_cell.angle_gamma   90.00
#
_symmetry.space_group_name_H-M   'P 1'
#
loop_
_entity.id
_entity.type
_entity.pdbx_description
1 polymer ?
#
loop_
_entity_poly.entity_id
_entity_poly.type
_entity_poly.pdbx_seq_one_letter_code
_entity_poly.pdbx_strand_id
1 'polypeptide(L)'
;LVCARSGNLLRADELLARGLELDPGRPDLLGTRAMVLWQLGRAREAQALGRRAADLAPGNADVLNQLAWMLAVAPDPANRDPEEAIRLATEADRLASQSNPQYLDTLAAALAAAGHYEDAEQTAQRALEMSAAAPDSFKRGIRERLALYRTGRAYVEP
;
A
#
# COMPACT_ATOMS: atom_id res chain seq x y z
N LEU A 1 24.42 4.70 -5.53
CA LEU A 1 23.38 4.71 -4.47
C LEU A 1 22.24 3.73 -4.76
N VAL A 2 21.72 3.63 -6.00
CA VAL A 2 20.65 2.67 -6.38
C VAL A 2 21.06 1.19 -6.18
N CYS A 3 22.26 0.78 -6.64
CA CYS A 3 22.72 -0.60 -6.48
C CYS A 3 22.86 -1.06 -5.02
N ALA A 4 23.23 -0.16 -4.11
CA ALA A 4 23.33 -0.47 -2.67
C ALA A 4 21.95 -0.67 -2.04
N ARG A 5 20.95 0.14 -2.44
CA ARG A 5 19.55 -0.04 -2.00
C ARG A 5 18.99 -1.36 -2.51
N SER A 6 19.17 -1.68 -3.79
CA SER A 6 18.73 -2.97 -4.35
C SER A 6 19.45 -4.16 -3.70
N GLY A 7 20.76 -4.06 -3.44
CA GLY A 7 21.50 -5.10 -2.72
C GLY A 7 21.00 -5.34 -1.29
N ASN A 8 20.60 -4.28 -0.58
CA ASN A 8 20.01 -4.39 0.75
C ASN A 8 18.62 -5.05 0.70
N LEU A 9 17.81 -4.74 -0.31
CA LEU A 9 16.48 -5.34 -0.49
C LEU A 9 16.57 -6.83 -0.84
N LEU A 10 17.49 -7.23 -1.71
CA LEU A 10 17.73 -8.64 -2.03
C LEU A 10 18.15 -9.43 -0.78
N ARG A 11 19.07 -8.89 0.00
CA ARG A 11 19.48 -9.51 1.27
C ARG A 11 18.32 -9.58 2.27
N ALA A 12 17.47 -8.56 2.33
CA ALA A 12 16.28 -8.57 3.17
C ALA A 12 15.30 -9.67 2.73
N ASP A 13 15.06 -9.85 1.43
CA ASP A 13 14.21 -10.93 0.90
C ASP A 13 14.75 -12.31 1.31
N GLU A 14 16.06 -12.54 1.17
CA GLU A 14 16.69 -13.80 1.59
C GLU A 14 16.53 -14.08 3.08
N LEU A 15 16.73 -13.08 3.94
CA LEU A 15 16.57 -13.23 5.39
C LEU A 15 15.12 -13.50 5.78
N LEU A 16 14.18 -12.80 5.16
CA LEU A 16 12.75 -12.99 5.38
C LEU A 16 12.28 -14.35 4.87
N ALA A 17 12.79 -14.81 3.73
CA ALA A 17 12.51 -16.14 3.20
C ALA A 17 12.96 -17.23 4.18
N ARG A 18 14.18 -17.14 4.73
CA ARG A 18 14.67 -18.08 5.76
C ARG A 18 13.84 -18.02 7.05
N GLY A 19 13.41 -16.83 7.47
CA GLY A 19 12.51 -16.69 8.62
C GLY A 19 11.18 -17.42 8.40
N LEU A 20 10.65 -17.36 7.17
CA LEU A 20 9.41 -18.03 6.79
C LEU A 20 9.58 -19.55 6.57
N GLU A 21 10.80 -20.06 6.34
CA GLU A 21 11.06 -21.50 6.37
C GLU A 21 10.89 -22.07 7.79
N LEU A 22 11.24 -21.27 8.81
CA LEU A 22 11.11 -21.66 10.21
C LEU A 22 9.68 -21.50 10.74
N ASP A 23 8.99 -20.45 10.31
CA ASP A 23 7.60 -20.19 10.68
C ASP A 23 6.80 -19.62 9.49
N PRO A 24 6.19 -20.49 8.66
CA PRO A 24 5.50 -20.09 7.44
C PRO A 24 4.22 -19.28 7.64
N GLY A 25 3.72 -19.23 8.88
CA GLY A 25 2.43 -18.64 9.25
C GLY A 25 2.52 -17.24 9.87
N ARG A 26 3.71 -16.65 9.92
CA ARG A 26 3.96 -15.32 10.52
C ARG A 26 3.46 -14.18 9.63
N PRO A 27 2.34 -13.52 9.95
CA PRO A 27 1.74 -12.51 9.07
C PRO A 27 2.63 -11.26 8.93
N ASP A 28 3.38 -10.92 9.98
CA ASP A 28 4.30 -9.79 9.99
C ASP A 28 5.51 -10.01 9.06
N LEU A 29 6.08 -11.22 9.03
CA LEU A 29 7.16 -11.57 8.09
C LEU A 29 6.64 -11.66 6.65
N LEU A 30 5.44 -12.21 6.45
CA LEU A 30 4.80 -12.26 5.13
C LEU A 30 4.55 -10.84 4.58
N GLY A 31 3.97 -9.95 5.39
CA GLY A 31 3.74 -8.55 5.01
C GLY A 31 5.03 -7.77 4.76
N THR A 32 6.03 -7.93 5.63
CA THR A 32 7.35 -7.29 5.45
C THR A 32 8.01 -7.76 4.16
N ARG A 33 7.97 -9.07 3.88
CA ARG A 33 8.53 -9.62 2.64
C ARG A 33 7.75 -9.16 1.41
N ALA A 34 6.43 -9.04 1.50
CA ALA A 34 5.61 -8.46 0.45
C ALA A 34 6.08 -7.05 0.09
N MET A 35 6.33 -6.18 1.07
CA MET A 35 6.87 -4.84 0.83
C MET A 35 8.25 -4.86 0.17
N VAL A 36 9.15 -5.75 0.60
CA VAL A 36 10.48 -5.87 0.00
C VAL A 36 10.38 -6.30 -1.46
N LEU A 37 9.56 -7.31 -1.75
CA LEU A 37 9.30 -7.78 -3.12
C LEU A 37 8.67 -6.70 -3.99
N TRP A 38 7.76 -5.90 -3.42
CA TRP A 38 7.16 -4.76 -4.10
C TRP A 38 8.23 -3.76 -4.55
N GLN A 39 9.14 -3.38 -3.63
CA GLN A 39 10.25 -2.47 -3.93
C GLN A 39 11.29 -3.05 -4.90
N LEU A 40 11.34 -4.38 -5.03
CA LEU A 40 12.15 -5.08 -6.03
C LEU A 40 11.45 -5.20 -7.39
N GLY A 41 10.23 -4.67 -7.54
CA GLY A 41 9.44 -4.77 -8.78
C GLY A 41 8.77 -6.14 -8.98
N ARG A 42 8.79 -7.03 -7.98
CA ARG A 42 8.19 -8.37 -8.01
C ARG A 42 6.74 -8.32 -7.57
N ALA A 43 5.93 -7.51 -8.25
CA ALA A 43 4.57 -7.15 -7.85
C ALA A 43 3.64 -8.35 -7.59
N ARG A 44 3.65 -9.36 -8.47
CA ARG A 44 2.82 -10.56 -8.30
C ARG A 44 3.14 -11.35 -7.04
N GLU A 45 4.43 -11.53 -6.76
CA GLU A 45 4.88 -12.24 -5.56
C GLU A 45 4.60 -11.44 -4.29
N ALA A 46 4.78 -10.11 -4.36
CA ALA A 46 4.42 -9.21 -3.27
C ALA A 46 2.94 -9.32 -2.91
N GLN A 47 2.05 -9.23 -3.90
CA GLN A 47 0.61 -9.34 -3.69
C GLN A 47 0.19 -10.72 -3.19
N ALA A 48 0.81 -11.80 -3.69
CA ALA A 48 0.54 -13.15 -3.19
C ALA A 48 0.90 -13.31 -1.70
N LEU A 49 2.05 -12.77 -1.27
CA LEU A 49 2.43 -12.77 0.14
C LEU A 49 1.54 -11.83 0.98
N GLY A 50 1.19 -10.66 0.45
CA GLY A 50 0.29 -9.71 1.10
C GLY A 50 -1.09 -10.31 1.35
N ARG A 51 -1.66 -11.03 0.38
CA ARG A 51 -2.92 -11.78 0.52
C ARG A 51 -2.82 -12.82 1.62
N ARG A 52 -1.77 -13.65 1.62
CA ARG A 52 -1.54 -14.63 2.69
C ARG A 52 -1.41 -13.97 4.06
N ALA A 53 -0.73 -12.83 4.16
CA ALA A 53 -0.62 -12.08 5.41
C ALA A 53 -1.99 -11.57 5.89
N ALA A 54 -2.80 -11.03 4.97
CA ALA A 54 -4.16 -10.54 5.26
C ALA A 54 -5.09 -11.68 5.70
N ASP A 55 -5.00 -12.85 5.06
CA ASP A 55 -5.80 -14.04 5.43
C ASP A 55 -5.47 -14.55 6.84
N LEU A 56 -4.18 -14.50 7.23
CA LEU A 56 -3.73 -14.94 8.55
C LEU A 56 -3.96 -13.89 9.65
N ALA A 57 -4.08 -12.61 9.28
CA ALA A 57 -4.28 -11.50 10.21
C ALA A 57 -5.35 -10.52 9.70
N PRO A 58 -6.62 -10.93 9.57
CA PRO A 58 -7.67 -10.10 8.99
C PRO A 58 -8.01 -8.86 9.82
N GLY A 59 -7.60 -8.82 11.10
CA GLY A 59 -7.76 -7.66 11.98
C GLY A 59 -6.53 -6.73 12.02
N ASN A 60 -5.51 -6.96 11.19
CA ASN A 60 -4.31 -6.14 11.17
C ASN A 60 -4.41 -5.05 10.08
N ALA A 61 -4.72 -3.82 10.50
CA ALA A 61 -4.90 -2.68 9.61
C ALA A 61 -3.69 -2.39 8.72
N ASP A 62 -2.46 -2.53 9.25
CA ASP A 62 -1.24 -2.27 8.48
C ASP A 62 -1.09 -3.25 7.31
N VAL A 63 -1.38 -4.53 7.55
CA VAL A 63 -1.29 -5.58 6.52
C VAL A 63 -2.33 -5.35 5.43
N LEU A 64 -3.58 -5.06 5.82
CA LEU A 64 -4.66 -4.76 4.88
C LEU A 64 -4.33 -3.52 4.04
N ASN A 65 -3.82 -2.46 4.67
CA ASN A 65 -3.44 -1.23 3.98
C ASN A 65 -2.30 -1.45 2.99
N GLN A 66 -1.26 -2.20 3.36
CA GLN A 66 -0.15 -2.50 2.46
C GLN A 66 -0.60 -3.27 1.22
N LEU A 67 -1.45 -4.28 1.40
CA LEU A 67 -2.02 -5.02 0.27
C LEU A 67 -2.91 -4.12 -0.59
N ALA A 68 -3.75 -3.28 0.03
CA ALA A 68 -4.60 -2.33 -0.69
C ALA A 68 -3.79 -1.38 -1.58
N TRP A 69 -2.70 -0.82 -1.05
CA TRP A 69 -1.78 0.01 -1.82
C TRP A 69 -1.25 -0.73 -3.06
N MET A 70 -0.71 -1.94 -2.87
CA MET A 70 -0.16 -2.74 -3.97
C MET A 70 -1.19 -3.07 -5.05
N LEU A 71 -2.46 -3.29 -4.68
CA LEU A 71 -3.55 -3.59 -5.61
C LEU A 71 -4.08 -2.34 -6.32
N ALA A 72 -3.96 -1.16 -5.71
CA ALA A 72 -4.40 0.10 -6.31
C ALA A 72 -3.40 0.63 -7.35
N VAL A 73 -2.10 0.65 -7.01
CA VAL A 73 -1.12 1.48 -7.73
C VAL A 73 -0.09 0.71 -8.55
N ALA A 74 -0.28 -0.60 -8.75
CA ALA A 74 0.68 -1.44 -9.47
C ALA A 74 1.09 -0.88 -10.84
N PRO A 75 2.39 -0.90 -11.20
CA PRO A 75 2.83 -0.39 -12.50
C PRO A 75 2.10 -1.07 -13.68
N ASP A 76 1.99 -2.39 -13.63
CA ASP A 76 1.27 -3.21 -14.60
C ASP A 76 -0.23 -3.28 -14.25
N PRO A 77 -1.14 -2.81 -15.13
CA PRO A 77 -2.58 -2.89 -14.91
C PRO A 77 -3.11 -4.30 -14.65
N ALA A 78 -2.45 -5.34 -15.17
CA ALA A 78 -2.87 -6.73 -14.94
C ALA A 78 -2.71 -7.19 -13.48
N ASN A 79 -1.97 -6.43 -12.67
CA ASN A 79 -1.81 -6.68 -11.24
C ASN A 79 -2.61 -5.68 -10.40
N ARG A 80 -3.50 -4.88 -10.99
CA ARG A 80 -4.39 -4.00 -10.23
C ARG A 80 -5.72 -4.70 -9.95
N ASP A 81 -6.24 -4.46 -8.76
CA ASP A 81 -7.60 -4.86 -8.36
C ASP A 81 -8.18 -3.73 -7.50
N PRO A 82 -8.74 -2.69 -8.13
CA PRO A 82 -9.15 -1.49 -7.42
C PRO A 82 -10.36 -1.74 -6.49
N GLU A 83 -11.24 -2.67 -6.83
CA GLU A 83 -12.39 -3.04 -5.99
C GLU A 83 -11.93 -3.70 -4.68
N GLU A 84 -11.00 -4.65 -4.79
CA GLU A 84 -10.44 -5.24 -3.58
C GLU A 84 -9.59 -4.24 -2.80
N ALA A 85 -8.84 -3.37 -3.47
CA ALA A 85 -8.08 -2.31 -2.81
C ALA A 85 -8.99 -1.39 -1.99
N ILE A 86 -10.15 -0.98 -2.54
CA ILE A 86 -11.14 -0.17 -1.81
C ILE A 86 -11.63 -0.91 -0.57
N ARG A 87 -12.01 -2.19 -0.71
CA ARG A 87 -12.50 -3.01 0.40
C ARG A 87 -11.47 -3.12 1.53
N LEU A 88 -10.22 -3.41 1.19
CA LEU A 88 -9.13 -3.57 2.15
C LEU A 88 -8.75 -2.24 2.82
N ALA A 89 -8.62 -1.16 2.06
CA ALA A 89 -8.29 0.17 2.60
C ALA A 89 -9.40 0.72 3.51
N THR A 90 -10.67 0.49 3.14
CA THR A 90 -11.82 0.86 3.97
C THR A 90 -11.79 0.12 5.31
N GLU A 91 -11.50 -1.19 5.29
CA GLU A 91 -11.40 -1.97 6.52
C GLU A 91 -10.21 -1.56 7.39
N ALA A 92 -9.06 -1.26 6.78
CA ALA A 92 -7.89 -0.73 7.49
C ALA A 92 -8.20 0.60 8.19
N ASP A 93 -8.85 1.54 7.50
CA ASP A 93 -9.27 2.82 8.07
C ASP A 93 -10.28 2.62 9.23
N ARG A 94 -11.25 1.71 9.06
CA ARG A 94 -12.23 1.36 10.09
C ARG A 94 -11.56 0.80 11.35
N LEU A 95 -10.62 -0.15 11.19
CA LEU A 95 -9.87 -0.75 12.30
C LEU A 95 -9.01 0.28 13.05
N ALA A 96 -8.56 1.32 12.35
CA ALA A 96 -7.80 2.44 12.92
C ALA A 96 -8.68 3.54 13.52
N SER A 97 -10.00 3.32 13.62
CA SER A 97 -10.96 4.35 14.04
C SER A 97 -10.85 5.65 13.23
N GLN A 98 -10.55 5.54 11.94
CA GLN A 98 -10.43 6.66 11.00
C GLN A 98 -9.43 7.74 11.43
N SER A 99 -8.37 7.33 12.13
CA SER A 99 -7.39 8.23 12.74
C SER A 99 -6.03 8.24 12.05
N ASN A 100 -5.83 7.42 11.01
CA ASN A 100 -4.56 7.28 10.33
C ASN A 100 -4.59 7.89 8.90
N PRO A 101 -3.90 9.02 8.66
CA PRO A 101 -3.89 9.64 7.33
C PRO A 101 -3.27 8.77 6.23
N GLN A 102 -2.40 7.80 6.57
CA GLN A 102 -1.83 6.87 5.59
C GLN A 102 -2.89 5.92 5.02
N TYR A 103 -3.88 5.53 5.83
CA TYR A 103 -4.95 4.65 5.40
C TYR A 103 -5.93 5.39 4.49
N LEU A 104 -6.24 6.64 4.83
CA LEU A 104 -7.03 7.51 3.95
C LEU A 104 -6.32 7.80 2.62
N ASP A 105 -5.02 8.06 2.62
CA ASP A 105 -4.27 8.26 1.37
C ASP A 105 -4.26 7.00 0.49
N THR A 106 -4.19 5.81 1.09
CA THR A 106 -4.30 4.53 0.37
C THR A 106 -5.72 4.32 -0.17
N LEU A 107 -6.75 4.62 0.61
CA LEU A 107 -8.14 4.57 0.17
C LEU A 107 -8.38 5.52 -1.00
N ALA A 108 -7.83 6.75 -0.95
CA ALA A 108 -7.92 7.69 -2.05
C ALA A 108 -7.26 7.16 -3.33
N ALA A 109 -6.11 6.49 -3.22
CA ALA A 109 -5.46 5.84 -4.35
C ALA A 109 -6.31 4.70 -4.94
N ALA A 110 -6.94 3.89 -4.09
CA ALA A 110 -7.83 2.82 -4.52
C ALA A 110 -9.09 3.36 -5.23
N LEU A 111 -9.72 4.40 -4.67
CA LEU A 111 -10.86 5.10 -5.28
C LEU A 111 -10.49 5.66 -6.66
N ALA A 112 -9.35 6.34 -6.78
CA ALA A 112 -8.87 6.87 -8.05
C ALA A 112 -8.58 5.77 -9.08
N ALA A 113 -8.04 4.62 -8.63
CA ALA A 113 -7.78 3.47 -9.51
C ALA A 113 -9.07 2.83 -10.05
N ALA A 114 -10.18 2.91 -9.31
CA ALA A 114 -11.52 2.54 -9.76
C ALA A 114 -12.23 3.64 -10.60
N GLY A 115 -11.64 4.83 -10.73
CA GLY A 115 -12.24 5.96 -11.45
C GLY A 115 -13.17 6.84 -10.61
N HIS A 116 -13.29 6.60 -9.30
CA HIS A 116 -14.03 7.44 -8.36
C HIS A 116 -13.21 8.68 -7.96
N TYR A 117 -12.94 9.56 -8.94
CA TYR A 117 -12.00 10.67 -8.75
C TYR A 117 -12.49 11.74 -7.76
N GLU A 118 -13.79 11.99 -7.69
CA GLU A 118 -14.37 12.94 -6.73
C GLU A 118 -14.18 12.44 -5.29
N ASP A 119 -14.51 11.19 -5.01
CA ASP A 119 -14.31 10.56 -3.70
C ASP A 119 -12.81 10.48 -3.34
N ALA A 120 -11.96 10.18 -4.32
CA ALA A 120 -10.51 10.14 -4.15
C ALA A 120 -9.94 11.52 -3.76
N GLU A 121 -10.39 12.60 -4.41
CA GLU A 121 -10.00 13.96 -4.06
C GLU A 121 -10.40 14.31 -2.62
N GLN A 122 -11.67 14.08 -2.26
CA GLN A 122 -12.17 14.39 -0.91
C GLN A 122 -11.39 13.60 0.16
N THR A 123 -11.13 12.32 -0.10
CA THR A 123 -10.41 11.43 0.82
C THR A 123 -8.94 11.85 0.98
N ALA A 124 -8.24 12.16 -0.11
CA ALA A 124 -6.84 12.60 -0.05
C ALA A 124 -6.70 13.98 0.62
N GLN A 125 -7.68 14.87 0.44
CA GLN A 125 -7.72 16.16 1.11
C GLN A 125 -7.85 15.98 2.63
N ARG A 126 -8.75 15.11 3.09
CA ARG A 126 -8.86 14.75 4.52
C ARG A 126 -7.58 14.12 5.07
N ALA A 127 -6.93 13.23 4.30
CA ALA A 127 -5.64 12.67 4.68
C ALA A 127 -4.57 13.75 4.90
N LEU A 128 -4.53 14.76 4.02
CA LEU A 128 -3.59 15.88 4.13
C LEU A 128 -3.88 16.77 5.35
N GLU A 129 -5.14 17.04 5.64
CA GLU A 129 -5.58 17.82 6.82
C GLU A 129 -5.19 17.14 8.13
N MET A 130 -5.36 15.82 8.22
CA MET A 130 -4.96 15.01 9.37
C MET A 130 -3.43 14.88 9.52
N SER A 131 -2.67 15.21 8.48
CA SER A 131 -1.21 15.06 8.43
C SER A 131 -0.43 16.27 8.95
N ALA A 132 -1.04 17.17 9.73
CA ALA A 132 -0.40 18.43 10.15
C ALA A 132 0.99 18.24 10.78
N ALA A 133 1.13 17.24 11.67
CA ALA A 133 2.39 16.90 12.34
C ALA A 133 3.26 15.88 11.58
N ALA A 134 2.81 15.40 10.41
CA ALA A 134 3.54 14.40 9.64
C ALA A 134 4.73 15.02 8.88
N PRO A 135 5.76 14.21 8.52
CA PRO A 135 6.88 14.66 7.72
C PRO A 135 6.45 15.31 6.39
N ASP A 136 7.20 16.32 5.94
CA ASP A 136 6.89 17.02 4.69
C ASP A 136 6.95 16.12 3.45
N SER A 137 7.79 15.07 3.48
CA SER A 137 7.84 14.06 2.42
C SER A 137 6.51 13.32 2.26
N PHE A 138 5.88 12.95 3.38
CA PHE A 138 4.59 12.27 3.38
C PHE A 138 3.48 13.18 2.83
N LYS A 139 3.37 14.40 3.37
CA LYS A 139 2.41 15.40 2.89
C LYS A 139 2.58 15.72 1.41
N ARG A 140 3.82 15.77 0.92
CA ARG A 140 4.12 16.01 -0.50
C ARG A 140 3.58 14.90 -1.39
N GLY A 141 3.78 13.64 -1.01
CA GLY A 141 3.24 12.49 -1.74
C GLY A 141 1.72 12.55 -1.87
N ILE A 142 1.02 12.90 -0.78
CA ILE A 142 -0.44 13.07 -0.81
C ILE A 142 -0.83 14.19 -1.78
N ARG A 143 -0.15 15.34 -1.75
CA ARG A 143 -0.42 16.46 -2.67
C ARG A 143 -0.21 16.11 -4.13
N GLU A 144 0.86 15.35 -4.43
CA GLU A 144 1.15 14.89 -5.80
C GLU A 144 0.03 13.98 -6.32
N ARG A 145 -0.42 13.03 -5.50
CA ARG A 145 -1.56 12.16 -5.81
C ARG A 145 -2.86 12.93 -5.97
N LEU A 146 -3.18 13.82 -5.03
CA LEU A 146 -4.36 14.69 -5.08
C LEU A 146 -4.41 15.53 -6.36
N ALA A 147 -3.27 16.04 -6.83
CA ALA A 147 -3.19 16.78 -8.08
C ALA A 147 -3.55 15.91 -9.30
N LEU A 148 -3.21 14.61 -9.28
CA LEU A 148 -3.63 13.68 -10.33
C LEU A 148 -5.14 13.45 -10.29
N TYR A 149 -5.72 13.23 -9.11
CA TYR A 149 -7.14 12.92 -8.94
C TYR A 149 -8.03 14.06 -9.45
N ARG A 150 -7.64 15.32 -9.18
CA ARG A 150 -8.28 16.53 -9.72
C ARG A 150 -8.34 16.61 -11.24
N THR A 151 -7.45 15.90 -11.92
CA THR A 151 -7.38 15.84 -13.39
C THR A 151 -7.96 14.54 -13.97
N GLY A 152 -8.63 13.73 -13.14
CA GLY A 152 -9.20 12.45 -13.57
C GLY A 152 -8.14 11.39 -13.85
N ARG A 153 -6.99 11.42 -13.15
CA ARG A 153 -5.89 10.47 -13.35
C ARG A 153 -5.60 9.71 -12.07
N ALA A 154 -5.50 8.38 -12.16
CA ALA A 154 -5.04 7.55 -11.06
C ALA A 154 -3.51 7.66 -10.89
N TYR A 155 -3.04 7.50 -9.66
CA TYR A 155 -1.62 7.35 -9.37
C TYR A 155 -1.18 5.92 -9.68
N VAL A 156 0.01 5.79 -10.27
CA VAL A 156 0.67 4.53 -10.56
C VAL A 156 2.08 4.65 -10.00
N GLU A 157 2.50 3.67 -9.22
CA GLU A 157 3.86 3.65 -8.68
C GLU A 157 4.87 3.40 -9.81
N PRO A 158 5.95 4.18 -9.90
CA PRO A 158 6.94 4.09 -10.98
C PRO A 158 7.90 2.90 -10.87
#